data_AF-A0A966XSY8-F1
#
_entry.id   AF-A0A966XSY8-F1
#
_cell.length_a   1.000
_cell.length_b   1.000
_cell.length_c   1.000
_cell.angle_alpha   90.00
_cell.angle_beta   90.00
_cell.angle_gamma   90.00
#
_symmetry.space_group_name_H-M   'P 1'
#
loop_
_entity.id
_entity.type
_entity.pdbx_description
1 polymer ?
#
loop_
_entity_poly.entity_id
_entity_poly.type
_entity_poly.pdbx_seq_one_letter_code
_entity_poly.pdbx_strand_id
1 'polypeptide(L)'
;MVEFPNLGKDFPGAARSRTQLHFVAQETIKSAMRAEKAGFDVFVTQCLDLAFHELRELVTIPIVYMTQATLAFYSQLAPNFAFLVNGERLHHYFQDIAERYKVKDRMVPGAYVRFAFTDYANLWNEPQPFIDEFRAVATGLTDRGAASLCPAGLYLSQWLIDQGIRQVNGALVMDHLAVAIKTAEMMVDLRRLGIQPYRAGPWAPIGAEVRQLLVNELAAE
;
A
#
# COMPACT_ATOMS: atom_id res chain seq x y z
N MET A 1 9.73 -10.52 -15.79
CA MET A 1 8.62 -10.92 -14.93
C MET A 1 9.16 -11.11 -13.53
N VAL A 2 8.33 -11.03 -12.50
CA VAL A 2 8.69 -11.44 -11.15
C VAL A 2 8.04 -12.81 -10.99
N GLU A 3 8.85 -13.86 -11.02
CA GLU A 3 8.39 -15.19 -10.66
C GLU A 3 8.01 -15.15 -9.19
N PHE A 4 6.73 -15.39 -8.91
CA PHE A 4 6.31 -15.92 -7.62
C PHE A 4 6.21 -17.43 -7.81
N PRO A 5 7.31 -18.20 -7.63
CA PRO A 5 7.38 -19.61 -8.02
C PRO A 5 6.28 -20.48 -7.39
N ASN A 6 5.67 -20.02 -6.29
CA ASN A 6 4.60 -20.72 -5.59
C ASN A 6 3.17 -20.41 -6.08
N LEU A 7 2.99 -19.50 -7.03
CA LEU A 7 1.66 -19.10 -7.54
C LEU A 7 1.32 -19.66 -8.93
N GLY A 8 2.25 -20.37 -9.58
CA GLY A 8 2.03 -20.98 -10.91
C GLY A 8 1.67 -19.98 -12.01
N LYS A 9 1.86 -18.68 -11.76
CA LYS A 9 1.55 -17.57 -12.66
C LYS A 9 2.73 -16.60 -12.71
N ASP A 10 3.15 -16.25 -13.92
CA ASP A 10 4.12 -15.20 -14.15
C ASP A 10 3.44 -13.84 -14.09
N PHE A 11 3.77 -13.05 -13.08
CA PHE A 11 3.29 -11.67 -13.00
C PHE A 11 4.37 -10.70 -13.50
N PRO A 12 3.99 -9.61 -14.20
CA PRO A 12 4.95 -8.63 -14.68
C PRO A 12 5.80 -7.97 -13.57
N GLY A 13 5.37 -8.09 -12.31
CA GLY A 13 5.97 -7.43 -11.15
C GLY A 13 5.41 -6.03 -10.97
N ALA A 14 4.94 -5.72 -9.75
CA ALA A 14 4.32 -4.44 -9.43
C ALA A 14 5.39 -3.35 -9.17
N ALA A 15 6.24 -3.01 -10.15
CA ALA A 15 7.23 -1.92 -9.98
C ALA A 15 7.96 -1.43 -11.23
N ARG A 16 7.77 -2.01 -12.44
CA ARG A 16 8.62 -1.66 -13.61
C ARG A 16 8.00 -0.63 -14.55
N SER A 17 6.66 -0.57 -14.67
CA SER A 17 5.97 0.46 -15.46
C SER A 17 4.52 0.71 -15.02
N ARG A 18 3.94 1.84 -15.46
CA ARG A 18 2.51 2.14 -15.25
C ARG A 18 1.60 1.09 -15.89
N THR A 19 2.00 0.51 -17.03
CA THR A 19 1.28 -0.60 -17.67
C THR A 19 1.20 -1.83 -16.77
N GLN A 20 2.26 -2.13 -16.02
CA GLN A 20 2.21 -3.25 -15.08
C GLN A 20 1.31 -2.95 -13.89
N LEU A 21 1.29 -1.70 -13.41
CA LEU A 21 0.37 -1.28 -12.35
C LEU A 21 -1.09 -1.41 -12.79
N HIS A 22 -1.40 -1.24 -14.08
CA HIS A 22 -2.75 -1.49 -14.61
C HIS A 22 -3.17 -2.95 -14.41
N PHE A 23 -2.33 -3.92 -14.76
CA PHE A 23 -2.63 -5.33 -14.52
C PHE A 23 -2.81 -5.65 -13.02
N VAL A 24 -1.99 -5.06 -12.15
CA VAL A 24 -2.13 -5.24 -10.70
C VAL A 24 -3.43 -4.61 -10.19
N ALA A 25 -3.84 -3.46 -10.76
CA ALA A 25 -5.13 -2.84 -10.44
C ALA A 25 -6.30 -3.74 -10.85
N GLN A 26 -6.26 -4.34 -12.04
CA GLN A 26 -7.27 -5.31 -12.49
C GLN A 26 -7.38 -6.51 -11.53
N GLU A 27 -6.25 -7.10 -11.13
CA GLU A 27 -6.25 -8.21 -10.16
C GLU A 27 -6.74 -7.80 -8.77
N THR A 28 -6.48 -6.55 -8.37
CA THR A 28 -7.01 -5.99 -7.12
C THR A 28 -8.53 -5.86 -7.19
N ILE A 29 -9.08 -5.40 -8.32
CA ILE A 29 -10.53 -5.33 -8.57
C ILE A 29 -11.16 -6.72 -8.51
N LYS A 30 -10.60 -7.70 -9.22
CA LYS A 30 -11.06 -9.10 -9.17
C LYS A 30 -11.09 -9.63 -7.75
N SER A 31 -10.02 -9.38 -7.00
CA SER A 31 -9.89 -9.86 -5.61
C SER A 31 -10.93 -9.25 -4.68
N ALA A 32 -11.20 -7.95 -4.80
CA ALA A 32 -12.23 -7.28 -4.01
C ALA A 32 -13.64 -7.79 -4.34
N MET A 33 -13.96 -7.98 -5.62
CA MET A 33 -15.26 -8.53 -6.04
C MET A 33 -15.44 -9.98 -5.56
N ARG A 34 -14.38 -10.80 -5.59
CA ARG A 34 -14.41 -12.15 -5.02
C ARG A 34 -14.62 -12.12 -3.51
N ALA A 35 -13.94 -11.22 -2.79
CA ALA A 35 -14.09 -11.07 -1.35
C ALA A 35 -15.52 -10.66 -0.97
N GLU A 36 -16.11 -9.70 -1.69
CA GLU A 36 -17.52 -9.32 -1.50
C GLU A 36 -18.45 -10.52 -1.72
N LYS A 37 -18.28 -11.25 -2.85
CA LYS A 37 -19.11 -12.43 -3.16
C LYS A 37 -18.97 -13.54 -2.09
N ALA A 38 -17.78 -13.69 -1.50
CA ALA A 38 -17.51 -14.66 -0.46
C ALA A 38 -17.98 -14.22 0.94
N GLY A 39 -18.51 -13.00 1.09
CA GLY A 39 -19.07 -12.51 2.34
C GLY A 39 -18.04 -11.97 3.34
N PHE A 40 -16.87 -11.53 2.87
CA PHE A 40 -15.89 -10.85 3.73
C PHE A 40 -16.42 -9.49 4.23
N ASP A 41 -16.06 -9.10 5.45
CA ASP A 41 -16.53 -7.85 6.05
C ASP A 41 -15.82 -6.60 5.52
N VAL A 42 -14.58 -6.74 5.04
CA VAL A 42 -13.68 -5.66 4.64
C VAL A 42 -12.61 -6.19 3.68
N PHE A 43 -12.15 -5.34 2.77
CA PHE A 43 -11.04 -5.65 1.87
C PHE A 43 -9.88 -4.69 2.10
N VAL A 44 -8.68 -5.22 2.31
CA VAL A 44 -7.45 -4.44 2.51
C VAL A 44 -6.62 -4.51 1.23
N THR A 45 -6.23 -3.36 0.68
CA THR A 45 -5.36 -3.29 -0.50
C THR A 45 -3.88 -3.38 -0.10
N GLN A 46 -3.04 -3.71 -1.08
CA GLN A 46 -1.60 -3.52 -1.00
C GLN A 46 -1.21 -2.01 -0.98
N CYS A 47 0.03 -1.69 -0.60
CA CYS A 47 0.54 -0.34 -0.30
C CYS A 47 0.60 0.68 -1.47
N LEU A 48 0.41 0.26 -2.71
CA LEU A 48 0.34 1.12 -3.90
C LEU A 48 -1.06 1.73 -4.07
N ASP A 49 -2.05 1.30 -3.27
CA ASP A 49 -3.41 1.85 -3.27
C ASP A 49 -4.01 1.98 -4.68
N LEU A 50 -3.89 0.90 -5.47
CA LEU A 50 -4.40 0.82 -6.84
C LEU A 50 -5.91 0.61 -6.85
N ALA A 51 -6.55 0.88 -7.99
CA ALA A 51 -8.00 0.82 -8.16
C ALA A 51 -8.73 1.74 -7.13
N PHE A 52 -8.26 2.98 -7.01
CA PHE A 52 -8.68 3.88 -5.93
C PHE A 52 -10.15 4.31 -6.03
N HIS A 53 -10.62 4.63 -7.23
CA HIS A 53 -12.02 5.00 -7.44
C HIS A 53 -12.86 3.76 -7.70
N GLU A 54 -12.33 2.88 -8.54
CA GLU A 54 -12.97 1.68 -9.05
C GLU A 54 -13.50 0.79 -7.92
N LEU A 55 -12.69 0.49 -6.89
CA LEU A 55 -13.16 -0.36 -5.80
C LEU A 55 -14.30 0.29 -5.00
N ARG A 56 -14.27 1.61 -4.79
CA ARG A 56 -15.31 2.33 -4.04
C ARG A 56 -16.65 2.34 -4.77
N GLU A 57 -16.59 2.43 -6.09
CA GLU A 57 -17.77 2.40 -6.94
C GLU A 57 -18.30 0.96 -7.12
N LEU A 58 -17.40 -0.04 -7.18
CA LEU A 58 -17.73 -1.42 -7.54
C LEU A 58 -18.27 -2.29 -6.41
N VAL A 59 -17.67 -2.20 -5.21
CA VAL A 59 -18.04 -3.05 -4.08
C VAL A 59 -18.69 -2.25 -2.96
N THR A 60 -19.45 -2.94 -2.14
CA THR A 60 -20.21 -2.42 -0.99
C THR A 60 -19.50 -2.67 0.34
N ILE A 61 -18.57 -3.62 0.39
CA ILE A 61 -17.73 -3.85 1.56
C ILE A 61 -16.73 -2.70 1.72
N PRO A 62 -16.43 -2.27 2.95
CA PRO A 62 -15.35 -1.32 3.24
C PRO A 62 -14.03 -1.69 2.55
N ILE A 63 -13.35 -0.66 2.03
CA ILE A 63 -11.99 -0.80 1.47
C ILE A 63 -11.00 -0.03 2.34
N VAL A 64 -9.98 -0.73 2.83
CA VAL A 64 -8.82 -0.12 3.47
C VAL A 64 -7.68 -0.04 2.48
N TYR A 65 -7.37 1.18 2.06
CA TYR A 65 -6.14 1.46 1.32
C TYR A 65 -5.00 1.58 2.32
N MET A 66 -4.02 0.68 2.25
CA MET A 66 -2.99 0.54 3.28
C MET A 66 -2.15 1.81 3.44
N THR A 67 -1.77 2.45 2.34
CA THR A 67 -1.00 3.69 2.42
C THR A 67 -1.89 4.84 2.88
N GLN A 68 -3.13 4.95 2.38
CA GLN A 68 -4.10 5.93 2.90
C GLN A 68 -4.30 5.81 4.42
N ALA A 69 -4.50 4.60 4.94
CA ALA A 69 -4.72 4.34 6.36
C ALA A 69 -3.50 4.77 7.18
N THR A 70 -2.31 4.43 6.71
CA THR A 70 -1.05 4.84 7.37
C THR A 70 -0.86 6.35 7.30
N LEU A 71 -1.17 6.96 6.16
CA LEU A 71 -1.08 8.41 5.99
C LEU A 71 -2.10 9.17 6.85
N ALA A 72 -3.29 8.60 7.08
CA ALA A 72 -4.22 9.17 8.03
C ALA A 72 -3.70 9.02 9.48
N PHE A 73 -3.12 7.87 9.81
CA PHE A 73 -2.68 7.55 11.17
C PHE A 73 -1.39 8.26 11.60
N TYR A 74 -0.38 8.43 10.73
CA TYR A 74 0.89 9.09 11.12
C TYR A 74 0.66 10.48 11.70
N SER A 75 -0.38 11.18 11.22
CA SER A 75 -0.66 12.56 11.61
C SER A 75 -0.98 12.72 13.10
N GLN A 76 -1.31 11.62 13.78
CA GLN A 76 -1.48 11.56 15.24
C GLN A 76 -0.18 11.32 15.99
N LEU A 77 0.86 10.80 15.32
CA LEU A 77 2.09 10.33 15.93
C LEU A 77 3.29 11.24 15.64
N ALA A 78 3.31 11.88 14.47
CA ALA A 78 4.44 12.65 13.99
C ALA A 78 3.98 13.89 13.20
N PRO A 79 4.74 15.01 13.26
CA PRO A 79 4.40 16.24 12.56
C PRO A 79 4.55 16.15 11.04
N ASN A 80 5.44 15.29 10.56
CA ASN A 80 5.76 15.10 9.15
C ASN A 80 6.18 13.64 8.90
N PHE A 81 6.32 13.27 7.63
CA PHE A 81 6.76 11.94 7.25
C PHE A 81 7.63 11.97 6.00
N ALA A 82 8.34 10.89 5.71
CA ALA A 82 9.00 10.67 4.43
C ALA A 82 8.77 9.25 3.92
N PHE A 83 8.53 9.11 2.63
CA PHE A 83 8.51 7.79 2.00
C PHE A 83 9.94 7.26 1.83
N LEU A 84 10.14 6.00 2.20
CA LEU A 84 11.34 5.21 1.89
C LEU A 84 10.88 3.97 1.14
N VAL A 85 11.26 3.81 -0.11
CA VAL A 85 10.71 2.74 -0.96
C VAL A 85 11.81 1.90 -1.61
N ASN A 86 11.42 0.87 -2.35
CA ASN A 86 12.37 0.11 -3.14
C ASN A 86 12.43 0.63 -4.59
N GLY A 87 13.48 1.36 -4.90
CA GLY A 87 13.76 1.85 -6.24
C GLY A 87 13.10 3.18 -6.60
N GLU A 88 13.76 3.87 -7.52
CA GLU A 88 13.42 5.22 -7.97
C GLU A 88 12.01 5.34 -8.59
N ARG A 89 11.58 4.33 -9.37
CA ARG A 89 10.26 4.35 -10.02
C ARG A 89 9.12 4.36 -9.00
N LEU A 90 9.22 3.52 -7.97
CA LEU A 90 8.26 3.54 -6.88
C LEU A 90 8.36 4.87 -6.13
N HIS A 91 9.56 5.43 -5.98
CA HIS A 91 9.71 6.70 -5.29
C HIS A 91 8.90 7.80 -5.97
N HIS A 92 8.97 7.91 -7.30
CA HIS A 92 8.12 8.83 -8.07
C HIS A 92 6.62 8.51 -7.92
N TYR A 93 6.23 7.23 -7.93
CA TYR A 93 4.84 6.85 -7.73
C TYR A 93 4.30 7.31 -6.36
N PHE A 94 5.09 7.18 -5.30
CA PHE A 94 4.67 7.58 -3.96
C PHE A 94 4.61 9.11 -3.77
N GLN A 95 5.31 9.89 -4.62
CA GLN A 95 5.09 11.34 -4.71
C GLN A 95 3.66 11.64 -5.24
N ASP A 96 3.20 10.90 -6.25
CA ASP A 96 1.82 11.02 -6.77
C ASP A 96 0.79 10.59 -5.71
N ILE A 97 1.11 9.59 -4.87
CA ILE A 97 0.27 9.15 -3.75
C ILE A 97 0.10 10.24 -2.70
N ALA A 98 1.18 10.93 -2.32
CA ALA A 98 1.09 12.05 -1.38
C ALA A 98 0.18 13.18 -1.91
N GLU A 99 0.24 13.45 -3.22
CA GLU A 99 -0.64 14.41 -3.88
C GLU A 99 -2.10 13.95 -3.88
N ARG A 100 -2.36 12.66 -4.20
CA ARG A 100 -3.70 12.07 -4.17
C ARG A 100 -4.34 12.22 -2.80
N TYR A 101 -3.58 11.99 -1.73
CA TYR A 101 -4.06 12.07 -0.35
C TYR A 101 -3.93 13.45 0.28
N LYS A 102 -3.47 14.47 -0.47
CA LYS A 102 -3.36 15.85 0.01
C LYS A 102 -2.50 16.01 1.27
N VAL A 103 -1.41 15.25 1.33
CA VAL A 103 -0.45 15.26 2.45
C VAL A 103 0.95 15.75 2.04
N LYS A 104 1.09 16.28 0.82
CA LYS A 104 2.38 16.71 0.26
C LYS A 104 3.10 17.76 1.11
N ASP A 105 2.35 18.69 1.71
CA ASP A 105 2.91 19.75 2.56
C ASP A 105 3.55 19.24 3.84
N ARG A 106 3.20 18.03 4.28
CA ARG A 106 3.79 17.34 5.45
C ARG A 106 4.82 16.29 5.07
N MET A 107 5.14 16.17 3.77
CA MET A 107 6.07 15.17 3.28
C MET A 107 7.47 15.78 3.11
N VAL A 108 8.43 15.25 3.87
CA VAL A 108 9.85 15.46 3.62
C VAL A 108 10.24 14.70 2.34
N PRO A 109 11.07 15.27 1.44
CA PRO A 109 11.51 14.57 0.24
C PRO A 109 12.03 13.16 0.54
N GLY A 110 11.39 12.16 -0.07
CA GLY A 110 11.65 10.76 0.20
C GLY A 110 13.00 10.27 -0.31
N ALA A 111 13.20 8.96 -0.17
CA ALA A 111 14.36 8.26 -0.72
C ALA A 111 13.99 6.81 -1.06
N TYR A 112 14.97 6.08 -1.56
CA TYR A 112 14.80 4.67 -1.87
C TYR A 112 16.07 3.87 -1.58
N VAL A 113 15.86 2.63 -1.19
CA VAL A 113 16.88 1.56 -1.19
C VAL A 113 16.88 0.85 -2.55
N ARG A 114 17.93 0.08 -2.82
CA ARG A 114 18.15 -0.62 -4.10
C ARG A 114 18.05 -2.14 -3.97
N PHE A 115 17.16 -2.63 -3.11
CA PHE A 115 16.98 -4.06 -2.93
C PHE A 115 16.38 -4.67 -4.20
N ALA A 116 16.94 -5.76 -4.72
CA ALA A 116 16.32 -6.47 -5.82
C ALA A 116 15.25 -7.46 -5.29
N PHE A 117 14.29 -7.84 -6.13
CA PHE A 117 13.38 -8.94 -5.79
C PHE A 117 14.13 -10.27 -5.57
N THR A 118 15.30 -10.44 -6.19
CA THR A 118 16.18 -11.60 -5.96
C THR A 118 16.79 -11.63 -4.56
N ASP A 119 16.82 -10.49 -3.87
CA ASP A 119 17.43 -10.37 -2.55
C ASP A 119 16.46 -10.79 -1.43
N TYR A 120 15.22 -11.12 -1.76
CA TYR A 120 14.16 -11.32 -0.78
C TYR A 120 14.46 -12.42 0.23
N ALA A 121 15.12 -13.51 -0.19
CA ALA A 121 15.57 -14.55 0.74
C ALA A 121 16.69 -14.03 1.66
N ASN A 122 17.60 -13.23 1.11
CA ASN A 122 18.75 -12.69 1.84
C ASN A 122 18.33 -11.63 2.86
N LEU A 123 17.20 -10.94 2.65
CA LEU A 123 16.63 -10.03 3.64
C LEU A 123 16.46 -10.71 5.02
N TRP A 124 16.07 -11.99 5.09
CA TRP A 124 15.96 -12.72 6.37
C TRP A 124 17.18 -13.58 6.69
N ASN A 125 17.82 -14.19 5.69
CA ASN A 125 18.95 -15.10 5.92
C ASN A 125 20.27 -14.38 6.23
N GLU A 126 20.51 -13.24 5.58
CA GLU A 126 21.74 -12.44 5.69
C GLU A 126 21.37 -10.94 5.76
N PRO A 127 20.66 -10.50 6.82
CA PRO A 127 19.99 -9.20 6.85
C PRO A 127 20.94 -8.00 6.91
N GLN A 128 22.16 -8.19 7.44
CA GLN A 128 23.01 -7.07 7.88
C GLN A 128 23.32 -6.05 6.77
N PRO A 129 23.73 -6.44 5.55
CA PRO A 129 24.01 -5.48 4.48
C PRO A 129 22.79 -4.63 4.11
N PHE A 130 21.60 -5.23 4.12
CA PHE A 130 20.34 -4.54 3.83
C PHE A 130 19.95 -3.60 4.96
N ILE A 131 20.17 -4.00 6.22
CA ILE A 131 19.95 -3.13 7.39
C ILE A 131 20.89 -1.92 7.31
N ASP A 132 22.15 -2.12 6.94
CA ASP A 132 23.13 -1.03 6.84
C ASP A 132 22.76 -0.05 5.73
N GLU A 133 22.36 -0.54 4.55
CA GLU A 133 21.85 0.31 3.46
C GLU A 133 20.59 1.07 3.90
N PHE A 134 19.62 0.37 4.51
CA PHE A 134 18.41 1.00 5.02
C PHE A 134 18.74 2.10 6.04
N ARG A 135 19.63 1.84 7.00
CA ARG A 135 20.02 2.81 8.04
C ARG A 135 20.71 4.02 7.44
N ALA A 136 21.55 3.84 6.42
CA ALA A 136 22.19 4.95 5.72
C ALA A 136 21.14 5.85 5.04
N VAL A 137 20.19 5.26 4.30
CA VAL A 137 19.10 5.99 3.63
C VAL A 137 18.17 6.66 4.65
N ALA A 138 17.79 5.93 5.71
CA ALA A 138 16.93 6.43 6.77
C ALA A 138 17.58 7.60 7.53
N THR A 139 18.89 7.53 7.80
CA THR A 139 19.63 8.63 8.43
C THR A 139 19.58 9.88 7.56
N GLY A 140 19.79 9.76 6.25
CA GLY A 140 19.63 10.89 5.33
C GLY A 140 18.21 11.47 5.29
N LEU A 141 17.18 10.68 5.58
CA LEU A 141 15.79 11.19 5.75
C LEU A 141 15.62 11.93 7.08
N THR A 142 16.17 11.39 8.17
CA THR A 142 16.09 12.04 9.49
C THR A 142 16.86 13.35 9.55
N ASP A 143 18.01 13.43 8.87
CA ASP A 143 18.80 14.66 8.76
C ASP A 143 18.04 15.76 7.99
N ARG A 144 17.11 15.37 7.12
CA ARG A 144 16.18 16.28 6.42
C ARG A 144 14.94 16.62 7.26
N GLY A 145 14.88 16.17 8.50
CA GLY A 145 13.81 16.48 9.45
C GLY A 145 12.61 15.54 9.40
N ALA A 146 12.73 14.35 8.79
CA ALA A 146 11.67 13.35 8.83
C ALA A 146 11.49 12.80 10.25
N ALA A 147 10.29 13.00 10.83
CA ALA A 147 9.90 12.48 12.15
C ALA A 147 9.21 11.11 12.07
N SER A 148 8.77 10.72 10.87
CA SER A 148 8.22 9.40 10.58
C SER A 148 8.70 8.92 9.21
N LEU A 149 9.10 7.66 9.13
CA LEU A 149 9.50 6.96 7.92
C LEU A 149 8.35 6.03 7.53
N CYS A 150 7.87 6.16 6.30
CA CYS A 150 6.85 5.29 5.71
C CYS A 150 7.52 4.34 4.71
N PRO A 151 7.87 3.10 5.10
CA PRO A 151 8.59 2.15 4.23
C PRO A 151 7.63 1.58 3.18
N ALA A 152 7.47 2.29 2.07
CA ALA A 152 6.38 2.03 1.12
C ALA A 152 6.75 0.86 0.20
N GLY A 153 6.10 -0.26 0.48
CA GLY A 153 6.40 -1.61 0.00
C GLY A 153 6.11 -2.58 1.13
N LEU A 154 5.03 -3.37 1.04
CA LEU A 154 4.58 -4.20 2.17
C LEU A 154 5.71 -5.07 2.74
N TYR A 155 6.47 -5.72 1.87
CA TYR A 155 7.62 -6.53 2.29
C TYR A 155 8.71 -5.72 2.98
N LEU A 156 9.02 -4.51 2.51
CA LEU A 156 10.04 -3.65 3.11
C LEU A 156 9.61 -3.26 4.52
N SER A 157 8.34 -2.85 4.70
CA SER A 157 7.81 -2.53 6.02
C SER A 157 7.81 -3.73 6.96
N GLN A 158 7.35 -4.90 6.51
CA GLN A 158 7.29 -6.10 7.34
C GLN A 158 8.68 -6.64 7.67
N TRP A 159 9.59 -6.65 6.71
CA TRP A 159 10.97 -7.03 6.94
C TRP A 159 11.62 -6.15 8.02
N LEU A 160 11.49 -4.82 7.94
CA LEU A 160 12.04 -3.93 8.98
C LEU A 160 11.46 -4.22 10.36
N ILE A 161 10.16 -4.47 10.42
CA ILE A 161 9.44 -4.84 11.65
C ILE A 161 9.96 -6.17 12.22
N ASP A 162 10.16 -7.18 11.37
CA ASP A 162 10.71 -8.48 11.75
C ASP A 162 12.15 -8.37 12.27
N GLN A 163 12.94 -7.45 11.70
CA GLN A 163 14.29 -7.13 12.19
C GLN A 163 14.29 -6.30 13.49
N GLY A 164 13.12 -6.00 14.07
CA GLY A 164 12.99 -5.21 15.30
C GLY A 164 13.25 -3.71 15.11
N ILE A 165 13.32 -3.23 13.85
CA ILE A 165 13.60 -1.83 13.54
C ILE A 165 12.29 -1.03 13.61
N ARG A 166 12.08 -0.40 14.75
CA ARG A 166 10.89 0.44 15.00
C ARG A 166 11.17 1.94 14.88
N GLN A 167 12.42 2.35 14.99
CA GLN A 167 12.84 3.75 14.93
C GLN A 167 14.25 3.88 14.36
N VAL A 168 14.54 5.03 13.75
CA VAL A 168 15.89 5.45 13.34
C VAL A 168 16.08 6.90 13.76
N ASN A 169 17.11 7.19 14.56
CA ASN A 169 17.43 8.55 15.04
C ASN A 169 16.22 9.31 15.62
N GLY A 170 15.33 8.60 16.34
CA GLY A 170 14.10 9.14 16.92
C GLY A 170 12.90 9.23 15.96
N ALA A 171 13.09 9.04 14.65
CA ALA A 171 11.99 8.95 13.70
C ALA A 171 11.30 7.59 13.76
N LEU A 172 9.97 7.57 13.73
CA LEU A 172 9.16 6.36 13.77
C LEU A 172 9.26 5.59 12.46
N VAL A 173 9.39 4.26 12.50
CA VAL A 173 9.24 3.41 11.31
C VAL A 173 7.82 2.85 11.30
N MET A 174 7.01 3.26 10.33
CA MET A 174 5.59 2.91 10.27
C MET A 174 5.38 1.46 9.84
N ASP A 175 4.57 0.75 10.62
CA ASP A 175 4.09 -0.61 10.31
C ASP A 175 2.79 -0.54 9.51
N HIS A 176 2.92 -0.55 8.18
CA HIS A 176 1.79 -0.46 7.26
C HIS A 176 0.76 -1.58 7.43
N LEU A 177 1.21 -2.80 7.72
CA LEU A 177 0.30 -3.94 7.86
C LEU A 177 -0.51 -3.82 9.15
N ALA A 178 0.16 -3.54 10.27
CA ALA A 178 -0.51 -3.39 11.55
C ALA A 178 -1.54 -2.25 11.49
N VAL A 179 -1.17 -1.09 10.94
CA VAL A 179 -2.11 0.04 10.79
C VAL A 179 -3.28 -0.34 9.89
N ALA A 180 -3.05 -1.03 8.77
CA ALA A 180 -4.13 -1.43 7.86
C ALA A 180 -5.09 -2.44 8.50
N ILE A 181 -4.57 -3.45 9.22
CA ILE A 181 -5.39 -4.43 9.94
C ILE A 181 -6.24 -3.74 11.01
N LYS A 182 -5.62 -2.90 11.86
CA LYS A 182 -6.36 -2.18 12.90
C LYS A 182 -7.39 -1.21 12.32
N THR A 183 -7.09 -0.60 11.17
CA THR A 183 -8.05 0.23 10.44
C THR A 183 -9.20 -0.60 9.90
N ALA A 184 -8.94 -1.81 9.41
CA ALA A 184 -9.97 -2.71 8.89
C ALA A 184 -10.95 -3.13 9.99
N GLU A 185 -10.44 -3.57 11.15
CA GLU A 185 -11.25 -3.89 12.32
C GLU A 185 -12.11 -2.70 12.75
N MET A 186 -11.49 -1.52 12.88
CA MET A 186 -12.19 -0.28 13.21
C MET A 186 -13.28 0.03 12.20
N MET A 187 -13.03 -0.10 10.89
CA MET A 187 -14.03 0.17 9.86
C MET A 187 -15.22 -0.79 9.94
N VAL A 188 -14.99 -2.06 10.26
CA VAL A 188 -16.07 -3.04 10.46
C VAL A 188 -16.94 -2.64 11.65
N ASP A 189 -16.34 -2.25 12.76
CA ASP A 189 -17.07 -1.83 13.95
C ASP A 189 -17.83 -0.51 13.72
N LEU A 190 -17.21 0.47 13.06
CA LEU A 190 -17.88 1.73 12.66
C LEU A 190 -19.08 1.45 11.74
N ARG A 191 -18.94 0.51 10.80
CA ARG A 191 -20.03 0.09 9.92
C ARG A 191 -21.21 -0.50 10.71
N ARG A 192 -20.94 -1.34 11.72
CA ARG A 192 -21.95 -1.91 12.62
C ARG A 192 -22.67 -0.83 13.43
N LEU A 193 -21.98 0.26 13.75
CA LEU A 193 -22.53 1.45 14.41
C LEU A 193 -23.27 2.40 13.46
N GLY A 194 -23.37 2.07 12.17
CA GLY A 194 -24.10 2.86 11.17
C GLY A 194 -23.26 3.88 10.40
N ILE A 195 -21.94 3.96 10.64
CA ILE A 195 -21.04 4.84 9.88
C ILE A 195 -20.62 4.10 8.60
N GLN A 196 -21.21 4.48 7.47
CA GLN A 196 -21.00 3.84 6.18
C GLN A 196 -20.03 4.64 5.29
N PRO A 197 -19.33 3.99 4.36
CA PRO A 197 -18.56 4.69 3.33
C PRO A 197 -19.46 5.62 2.49
N TYR A 198 -18.88 6.72 2.01
CA TYR A 198 -19.54 7.61 1.06
C TYR A 198 -19.77 6.90 -0.29
N ARG A 199 -21.00 6.99 -0.82
CA ARG A 199 -21.43 6.31 -2.07
C ARG A 199 -22.22 7.24 -3.00
N ALA A 200 -21.87 8.51 -3.04
CA ALA A 200 -22.48 9.49 -3.94
C ALA A 200 -21.41 10.26 -4.72
N GLY A 201 -21.82 11.18 -5.60
CA GLY A 201 -20.91 12.02 -6.39
C GLY A 201 -19.78 11.21 -7.06
N PRO A 202 -18.49 11.53 -6.81
CA PRO A 202 -17.36 10.84 -7.45
C PRO A 202 -17.16 9.38 -7.04
N TRP A 203 -17.90 8.88 -6.04
CA TRP A 203 -17.89 7.46 -5.64
C TRP A 203 -19.31 6.86 -5.69
N ALA A 204 -20.17 7.40 -6.55
CA ALA A 204 -21.47 6.80 -6.80
C ALA A 204 -21.29 5.38 -7.39
N PRO A 205 -22.14 4.39 -7.02
CA PRO A 205 -22.09 3.08 -7.62
C PRO A 205 -22.25 3.15 -9.14
N ILE A 206 -21.49 2.35 -9.87
CA ILE A 206 -21.65 2.26 -11.33
C ILE A 206 -22.98 1.58 -11.70
N GLY A 207 -23.46 1.88 -12.91
CA GLY A 207 -24.64 1.22 -13.48
C GLY A 207 -24.45 -0.29 -13.65
N ALA A 208 -25.55 -1.04 -13.53
CA ALA A 208 -25.54 -2.50 -13.63
C ALA A 208 -24.94 -3.03 -14.95
N GLU A 209 -25.14 -2.30 -16.06
CA GLU A 209 -24.56 -2.62 -17.36
C GLU A 209 -23.02 -2.62 -17.34
N VAL A 210 -22.41 -1.54 -16.83
CA VAL A 210 -20.94 -1.41 -16.73
C VAL A 210 -20.38 -2.48 -15.77
N ARG A 211 -21.09 -2.75 -14.66
CA ARG A 211 -20.70 -3.81 -13.73
C ARG A 211 -20.69 -5.18 -14.41
N GLN A 212 -21.68 -5.47 -15.25
CA GLN A 212 -21.77 -6.75 -15.97
C GLN A 212 -20.66 -6.88 -17.03
N LEU A 213 -20.33 -5.79 -17.73
CA LEU A 213 -19.20 -5.77 -18.67
C LEU A 213 -17.87 -6.10 -17.96
N LEU A 214 -17.62 -5.46 -16.82
CA LEU A 214 -16.45 -5.75 -15.99
C LEU A 214 -16.44 -7.19 -15.50
N VAL A 215 -17.57 -7.72 -15.02
CA VAL A 215 -17.66 -9.15 -14.62
C VAL A 215 -17.28 -10.07 -15.78
N ASN A 216 -17.77 -9.79 -16.99
CA ASN A 216 -17.49 -10.62 -18.16
C ASN A 216 -16.01 -10.53 -18.58
N GLU A 217 -15.44 -9.32 -18.62
CA GLU A 217 -14.02 -9.10 -18.93
C GLU A 217 -13.11 -9.81 -17.91
N LEU A 218 -13.46 -9.71 -16.62
CA LEU A 218 -12.67 -10.28 -15.54
C LEU A 218 -12.84 -11.78 -15.35
N ALA A 219 -13.90 -12.38 -15.91
CA ALA A 219 -14.16 -13.82 -15.90
C ALA A 219 -13.56 -14.55 -17.11
N ALA A 220 -13.09 -13.82 -18.13
CA ALA A 220 -12.36 -14.39 -19.26
C ALA A 220 -10.91 -14.74 -18.85
N GLU A 221 -10.75 -15.82 -18.09
CA GLU A 221 -9.49 -16.52 -17.84
C GLU A 221 -9.61 -18.01 -18.16
#